data_AF-A0A842R605-F1
#
_entry.id   AF-A0A842R605-F1
#
_cell.length_a   1.000
_cell.length_b   1.000
_cell.length_c   1.000
_cell.angle_alpha   90.00
_cell.angle_beta   90.00
_cell.angle_gamma   90.00
#
_symmetry.space_group_name_H-M   'P 1'
#
loop_
_entity.id
_entity.type
_entity.pdbx_description
1 polymer ?
#
loop_
_entity_poly.entity_id
_entity_poly.type
_entity_poly.pdbx_seq_one_letter_code
_entity_poly.pdbx_strand_id
1 'polypeptide(L)'
;MARYFEGSRFKNNPKFLVVIIPEREGEIMKDTIIVMKIGGSCLTKADSMEKLVRIINDHKDHHVVFVASGFSGVTDKLIDTANTAAEPNGKYKEKLSELKALHDEINKELFKGKIIHLENTADFINNVIRSLEEICEQISDYGMEKFRMDYVMSFGEKLSTFMMAEFLTSQGFDSVFLPADQLVVTDNRFGNALPIMDFTKRKVQRQVAQVIERDAYACITGFIGFNKQGYT
;
A
#
# COMPACT_ATOMS: atom_id res chain seq x y z
N MET A 1 1.33 30.17 3.24
CA MET A 1 0.20 30.10 2.28
C MET A 1 0.54 28.97 1.31
N ALA A 2 -0.15 27.82 1.39
CA ALA A 2 0.19 26.65 0.57
C ALA A 2 0.07 27.00 -0.92
N ARG A 3 1.17 26.93 -1.67
CA ARG A 3 1.16 27.17 -3.11
C ARG A 3 1.15 25.83 -3.84
N TYR A 4 0.02 25.56 -4.47
CA TYR A 4 -0.13 24.59 -5.55
C TYR A 4 0.68 25.11 -6.74
N PHE A 5 1.71 24.39 -7.18
CA PHE A 5 2.38 24.68 -8.45
C PHE A 5 1.87 23.70 -9.51
N GLU A 6 0.89 24.13 -10.29
CA GLU A 6 0.65 23.56 -11.62
C GLU A 6 1.81 23.99 -12.52
N GLY A 7 2.87 23.18 -12.53
CA GLY A 7 4.00 23.31 -13.44
C GLY A 7 3.68 22.71 -14.81
N SER A 8 3.06 23.51 -15.66
CA SER A 8 2.79 23.22 -17.07
C SER A 8 4.07 22.93 -17.87
N ARG A 9 4.55 21.68 -17.89
CA ARG A 9 5.45 21.13 -18.93
C ARG A 9 5.54 19.60 -18.96
N PHE A 10 4.47 18.90 -18.63
CA PHE A 10 4.30 17.46 -18.95
C PHE A 10 3.10 17.30 -19.88
N LYS A 11 3.28 17.65 -21.16
CA LYS A 11 2.18 17.58 -22.13
C LYS A 11 1.83 16.17 -22.63
N ASN A 12 2.46 15.08 -22.15
CA ASN A 12 2.16 13.73 -22.66
C ASN A 12 2.32 12.53 -21.67
N ASN A 13 2.29 12.72 -20.35
CA ASN A 13 2.08 11.57 -19.43
C ASN A 13 1.67 12.05 -18.02
N PRO A 14 0.42 11.84 -17.56
CA PRO A 14 -0.01 12.29 -16.23
C PRO A 14 0.36 11.24 -15.16
N LYS A 15 0.70 11.69 -13.95
CA LYS A 15 0.76 10.95 -12.65
C LYS A 15 2.15 10.80 -11.98
N PHE A 16 2.84 11.90 -11.68
CA PHE A 16 3.73 11.94 -10.51
C PHE A 16 3.60 13.31 -9.81
N LEU A 17 3.19 13.28 -8.54
CA LEU A 17 3.18 14.44 -7.64
C LEU A 17 4.02 14.06 -6.42
N VAL A 18 5.10 14.81 -6.20
CA VAL A 18 5.90 14.78 -4.97
C VAL A 18 5.69 16.12 -4.28
N VAL A 19 5.22 16.09 -3.04
CA VAL A 19 5.09 17.28 -2.18
C VAL A 19 6.31 17.33 -1.27
N ILE A 20 7.07 18.42 -1.36
CA ILE A 20 8.11 18.77 -0.38
C ILE A 20 7.44 19.71 0.63
N ILE A 21 7.36 19.31 1.91
CA ILE A 21 7.02 20.22 3.01
C ILE A 21 8.33 20.63 3.67
N PRO A 22 8.88 21.83 3.39
CA PRO A 22 9.94 22.37 4.21
C PRO A 22 9.32 22.96 5.49
N GLU A 23 9.96 22.78 6.65
CA GLU A 23 9.52 23.46 7.88
C GLU A 23 9.79 24.98 7.84
N ARG A 24 10.59 25.51 6.88
CA ARG A 24 10.79 26.96 6.63
C ARG A 24 11.16 27.26 5.17
N GLU A 25 10.81 28.46 4.67
CA GLU A 25 11.23 28.99 3.37
C GLU A 25 12.77 29.10 3.30
N GLY A 26 13.41 28.30 2.45
CA GLY A 26 14.86 28.24 2.26
C GLY A 26 15.24 27.02 1.41
N GLU A 27 16.44 27.03 0.81
CA GLU A 27 16.97 26.04 -0.13
C GLU A 27 16.74 24.57 0.28
N ILE A 28 16.57 23.69 -0.71
CA ILE A 28 16.44 22.23 -0.52
C ILE A 28 17.80 21.70 -0.04
N MET A 29 17.88 21.31 1.23
CA MET A 29 19.10 20.78 1.85
C MET A 29 19.35 19.32 1.42
N LYS A 30 20.62 18.90 1.48
CA LYS A 30 20.98 17.48 1.66
C LYS A 30 20.16 16.93 2.85
N ASP A 31 19.67 15.70 2.76
CA ASP A 31 18.82 15.03 3.77
C ASP A 31 17.30 15.38 3.73
N THR A 32 16.81 15.95 2.62
CA THR A 32 15.36 16.13 2.41
C THR A 32 14.64 14.80 2.21
N ILE A 33 13.49 14.60 2.89
CA ILE A 33 12.60 13.45 2.68
C ILE A 33 11.68 13.71 1.49
N ILE A 34 11.64 12.77 0.56
CA ILE A 34 10.80 12.77 -0.63
C ILE A 34 9.70 11.73 -0.47
N VAL A 35 8.43 12.15 -0.48
CA VAL A 35 7.29 11.24 -0.44
C VAL A 35 6.75 11.02 -1.84
N MET A 36 6.75 9.77 -2.30
CA MET A 36 6.32 9.35 -3.64
C MET A 36 5.07 8.48 -3.57
N LYS A 37 3.97 8.99 -4.12
CA LYS A 37 2.74 8.21 -4.23
C LYS A 37 2.74 7.39 -5.52
N ILE A 38 2.63 6.06 -5.39
CA ILE A 38 2.58 5.12 -6.51
C ILE A 38 1.13 4.68 -6.77
N GLY A 39 0.68 4.76 -8.02
CA GLY A 39 -0.66 4.30 -8.43
C GLY A 39 -0.69 2.81 -8.72
N GLY A 40 -1.87 2.19 -8.60
CA GLY A 40 -2.06 0.76 -8.87
C GLY A 40 -1.61 0.31 -10.27
N SER A 41 -1.75 1.17 -11.28
CA SER A 41 -1.28 0.90 -12.65
C SER A 41 0.25 0.87 -12.78
N CYS A 42 0.98 1.37 -11.79
CA CYS A 42 2.44 1.40 -11.76
C CYS A 42 3.04 0.21 -11.01
N LEU A 43 2.22 -0.71 -10.51
CA LEU A 43 2.64 -1.83 -9.67
C LEU A 43 2.37 -3.20 -10.32
N THR A 44 1.61 -3.26 -11.42
CA THR A 44 1.06 -4.53 -11.93
C THR A 44 2.02 -5.43 -12.71
N LYS A 45 3.24 -4.98 -13.03
CA LYS A 45 4.20 -5.71 -13.87
C LYS A 45 5.64 -5.45 -13.43
N ALA A 46 6.53 -6.41 -13.70
CA ALA A 46 7.96 -6.27 -13.43
C ALA A 46 8.54 -4.99 -14.05
N ASP A 47 8.24 -4.72 -15.33
CA ASP A 47 8.67 -3.49 -16.04
C ASP A 47 8.23 -2.19 -15.35
N SER A 48 7.10 -2.21 -14.64
CA SER A 48 6.62 -1.03 -13.92
C SER A 48 7.34 -0.85 -12.59
N MET A 49 7.63 -1.96 -11.89
CA MET A 49 8.42 -1.97 -10.67
C MET A 49 9.89 -1.60 -10.94
N GLU A 50 10.46 -1.96 -12.10
CA GLU A 50 11.81 -1.52 -12.51
C GLU A 50 11.92 0.01 -12.64
N LYS A 51 10.83 0.71 -12.94
CA LYS A 51 10.83 2.19 -12.95
C LYS A 51 11.04 2.75 -11.56
N LEU A 52 10.60 2.06 -10.50
CA LEU A 52 10.85 2.48 -9.11
C LEU A 52 12.34 2.44 -8.80
N VAL A 53 13.06 1.42 -9.29
CA VAL A 53 14.52 1.32 -9.14
C VAL A 53 15.22 2.52 -9.81
N ARG A 54 14.77 2.93 -11.00
CA ARG A 54 15.32 4.13 -11.67
C ARG A 54 15.06 5.39 -10.86
N ILE A 55 13.83 5.56 -10.37
CA ILE A 55 13.45 6.71 -9.54
C ILE A 55 14.30 6.79 -8.26
N ILE A 56 14.55 5.64 -7.62
CA ILE A 56 15.44 5.56 -6.45
C ILE A 56 16.85 6.04 -6.81
N ASN A 57 17.41 5.53 -7.91
CA ASN A 57 18.77 5.91 -8.35
C ASN A 57 18.88 7.40 -8.68
N ASP A 58 17.83 7.99 -9.26
CA ASP A 58 17.76 9.42 -9.58
C ASP A 58 17.68 10.30 -8.31
N HIS A 59 17.25 9.74 -7.18
CA HIS A 59 17.07 10.45 -5.90
C HIS A 59 17.92 9.86 -4.76
N LYS A 60 19.04 9.21 -5.08
CA LYS A 60 19.91 8.52 -4.10
C LYS A 60 20.46 9.42 -2.99
N ASP A 61 20.50 10.74 -3.19
CA ASP A 61 20.99 11.72 -2.21
C ASP A 61 19.86 12.21 -1.26
N HIS A 62 18.68 11.58 -1.33
CA HIS A 62 17.49 11.91 -0.55
C HIS A 62 16.87 10.66 0.07
N HIS A 63 16.19 10.84 1.21
CA HIS A 63 15.40 9.77 1.80
C HIS A 63 14.06 9.66 1.09
N VAL A 64 13.75 8.50 0.49
CA VAL A 64 12.50 8.30 -0.24
C VAL A 64 11.52 7.45 0.58
N VAL A 65 10.29 7.96 0.73
CA VAL A 65 9.16 7.25 1.33
C VAL A 65 8.14 6.98 0.23
N PHE A 66 7.77 5.72 0.04
CA PHE A 66 6.75 5.31 -0.92
C PHE A 66 5.38 5.21 -0.25
N VAL A 67 4.35 5.69 -0.92
CA VAL A 67 2.94 5.45 -0.57
C VAL A 67 2.27 4.75 -1.74
N ALA A 68 1.98 3.46 -1.63
CA ALA A 68 1.43 2.67 -2.72
C ALA A 68 -0.10 2.63 -2.71
N SER A 69 -0.70 2.27 -3.85
CA SER A 69 -2.12 1.93 -3.97
C SER A 69 -2.27 0.45 -4.31
N GLY A 70 -3.46 -0.13 -4.07
CA GLY A 70 -3.81 -1.47 -4.55
C GLY A 70 -3.58 -1.66 -6.04
N PHE A 71 -3.25 -2.90 -6.46
CA PHE A 71 -3.13 -3.22 -7.89
C PHE A 71 -4.43 -2.88 -8.63
N SER A 72 -4.32 -2.46 -9.89
CA SER A 72 -5.47 -2.04 -10.69
C SER A 72 -6.55 -3.14 -10.73
N GLY A 73 -7.79 -2.78 -10.34
CA GLY A 73 -8.94 -3.68 -10.32
C GLY A 73 -9.02 -4.63 -9.12
N VAL A 74 -8.02 -4.65 -8.23
CA VAL A 74 -8.07 -5.51 -7.03
C VAL A 74 -9.08 -5.01 -6.01
N THR A 75 -9.20 -3.70 -5.81
CA THR A 75 -10.21 -3.13 -4.91
C THR A 75 -11.63 -3.51 -5.32
N ASP A 76 -11.94 -3.46 -6.62
CA ASP A 76 -13.27 -3.85 -7.13
C ASP A 76 -13.53 -5.34 -6.91
N LYS A 77 -12.53 -6.21 -7.13
CA LYS A 77 -12.61 -7.66 -6.85
C LYS A 77 -12.83 -7.94 -5.37
N LEU A 78 -12.20 -7.18 -4.47
CA LEU A 78 -12.39 -7.31 -3.03
C LEU A 78 -13.81 -6.93 -2.61
N ILE A 79 -14.33 -5.81 -3.12
CA ILE A 79 -15.71 -5.37 -2.87
C ILE A 79 -16.70 -6.44 -3.36
N ASP A 80 -16.51 -6.93 -4.58
CA ASP A 80 -17.35 -7.98 -5.20
C ASP A 80 -17.30 -9.29 -4.40
N THR A 81 -16.12 -9.67 -3.89
CA THR A 81 -15.95 -10.83 -3.00
C THR A 81 -16.72 -10.66 -1.70
N ALA A 82 -16.61 -9.48 -1.07
CA ALA A 82 -17.30 -9.16 0.18
C ALA A 82 -18.83 -9.15 0.00
N ASN A 83 -19.32 -8.55 -1.08
CA ASN A 83 -20.74 -8.54 -1.41
C ASN A 83 -21.28 -9.94 -1.69
N THR A 84 -20.51 -10.76 -2.42
CA THR A 84 -20.85 -12.16 -2.65
C THR A 84 -20.91 -12.94 -1.34
N ALA A 85 -20.00 -12.69 -0.40
CA ALA A 85 -20.04 -13.33 0.91
C ALA A 85 -21.30 -12.97 1.72
N ALA A 86 -21.92 -11.81 1.46
CA ALA A 86 -23.16 -11.40 2.10
C ALA A 86 -24.43 -12.02 1.47
N GLU A 87 -24.31 -12.66 0.31
CA GLU A 87 -25.43 -13.32 -0.36
C GLU A 87 -25.68 -14.73 0.20
N PRO A 88 -26.95 -15.17 0.33
CA PRO A 88 -27.26 -16.55 0.68
C PRO A 88 -26.66 -17.53 -0.33
N ASN A 89 -25.84 -18.47 0.14
CA ASN A 89 -25.07 -19.41 -0.70
C ASN A 89 -24.10 -18.73 -1.68
N GLY A 90 -23.65 -17.52 -1.38
CA GLY A 90 -22.70 -16.78 -2.20
C GLY A 90 -21.36 -17.50 -2.32
N LYS A 91 -20.87 -17.61 -3.56
CA LYS A 91 -19.66 -18.39 -3.89
C LYS A 91 -18.37 -17.60 -3.72
N TYR A 92 -18.19 -16.91 -2.59
CA TYR A 92 -17.03 -16.04 -2.37
C TYR A 92 -15.70 -16.81 -2.38
N LYS A 93 -15.69 -18.11 -2.04
CA LYS A 93 -14.48 -18.96 -2.09
C LYS A 93 -13.91 -19.12 -3.51
N GLU A 94 -14.77 -19.13 -4.54
CA GLU A 94 -14.32 -19.13 -5.95
C GLU A 94 -13.62 -17.80 -6.27
N LYS A 95 -14.17 -16.66 -5.83
CA LYS A 95 -13.56 -15.33 -6.00
C LYS A 95 -12.24 -15.17 -5.24
N LEU A 96 -12.13 -15.73 -4.03
CA LEU A 96 -10.86 -15.77 -3.29
C LEU A 96 -9.79 -16.59 -4.03
N SER A 97 -10.19 -17.68 -4.68
CA SER A 97 -9.30 -18.50 -5.49
C SER A 97 -8.79 -17.74 -6.72
N GLU A 98 -9.67 -16.98 -7.40
CA GLU A 98 -9.28 -16.09 -8.50
C GLU A 98 -8.34 -14.97 -8.04
N LEU A 99 -8.64 -14.35 -6.89
CA LEU A 99 -7.81 -13.31 -6.31
C LEU A 99 -6.42 -13.85 -5.96
N LYS A 100 -6.35 -15.06 -5.39
CA LYS A 100 -5.08 -15.73 -5.12
C LYS A 100 -4.31 -16.01 -6.40
N ALA A 101 -4.96 -16.59 -7.41
CA ALA A 101 -4.31 -16.92 -8.69
C ALA A 101 -3.71 -15.67 -9.36
N LEU A 102 -4.43 -14.54 -9.34
CA LEU A 102 -3.94 -13.26 -9.82
C LEU A 102 -2.64 -12.84 -9.10
N HIS A 103 -2.61 -12.92 -7.77
CA HIS A 103 -1.42 -12.51 -7.00
C HIS A 103 -0.27 -13.52 -7.12
N ASP A 104 -0.55 -14.82 -7.23
CA ASP A 104 0.45 -15.85 -7.51
C ASP A 104 1.12 -15.64 -8.88
N GLU A 105 0.37 -15.19 -9.90
CA GLU A 105 0.91 -14.87 -11.22
C GLU A 105 1.85 -13.65 -11.15
N ILE A 106 1.43 -12.57 -10.50
CA ILE A 106 2.27 -11.39 -10.27
C ILE A 106 3.53 -11.78 -9.49
N ASN A 107 3.40 -12.60 -8.44
CA ASN A 107 4.53 -13.07 -7.63
C ASN A 107 5.57 -13.82 -8.50
N LYS A 108 5.10 -14.74 -9.35
CA LYS A 108 5.97 -15.48 -10.29
C LYS A 108 6.68 -14.55 -11.28
N GLU A 109 5.98 -13.54 -11.79
CA GLU A 109 6.57 -12.56 -12.71
C GLU A 109 7.66 -11.72 -12.03
N LEU A 110 7.37 -11.17 -10.85
CA LEU A 110 8.27 -10.25 -10.14
C LEU A 110 9.54 -10.95 -9.62
N PHE A 111 9.43 -12.20 -9.18
CA PHE A 111 10.52 -12.90 -8.47
C PHE A 111 11.08 -14.09 -9.24
N LYS A 112 10.99 -14.06 -10.57
CA LYS A 112 11.59 -15.07 -11.44
C LYS A 112 13.10 -15.21 -11.15
N GLY A 113 13.51 -16.40 -10.69
CA GLY A 113 14.90 -16.69 -10.32
C GLY A 113 15.32 -16.19 -8.92
N LYS A 114 14.39 -15.64 -8.13
CA LYS A 114 14.63 -15.12 -6.77
C LYS A 114 13.81 -15.91 -5.73
N ILE A 115 14.25 -17.14 -5.48
CA ILE A 115 13.47 -18.15 -4.72
C ILE A 115 13.02 -17.65 -3.34
N ILE A 116 13.91 -17.04 -2.56
CA ILE A 116 13.59 -16.56 -1.21
C ILE A 116 12.44 -15.54 -1.24
N HIS A 117 12.50 -14.58 -2.16
CA HIS A 117 11.47 -13.53 -2.27
C HIS A 117 10.14 -14.06 -2.83
N LEU A 118 10.20 -15.05 -3.72
CA LEU A 118 9.03 -15.76 -4.24
C LEU A 118 8.28 -16.49 -3.11
N GLU A 119 9.02 -17.19 -2.24
CA GLU A 119 8.47 -17.93 -1.09
C GLU A 119 7.90 -16.99 -0.03
N ASN A 120 8.67 -15.97 0.40
CA ASN A 120 8.22 -14.95 1.35
C ASN A 120 6.90 -14.29 0.90
N THR A 121 6.82 -13.94 -0.39
CA THR A 121 5.62 -13.32 -0.96
C THR A 121 4.47 -14.30 -1.06
N ALA A 122 4.71 -15.56 -1.40
CA ALA A 122 3.67 -16.59 -1.43
C ALA A 122 3.07 -16.80 -0.03
N ASP A 123 3.90 -16.81 1.01
CA ASP A 123 3.44 -16.93 2.40
C ASP A 123 2.58 -15.73 2.82
N PHE A 124 3.00 -14.51 2.45
CA PHE A 124 2.20 -13.32 2.71
C PHE A 124 0.84 -13.38 1.99
N ILE A 125 0.81 -13.76 0.71
CA ILE A 125 -0.42 -13.96 -0.06
C ILE A 125 -1.33 -14.98 0.65
N ASN A 126 -0.79 -16.14 1.04
CA ASN A 126 -1.57 -17.18 1.71
C ASN A 126 -2.18 -16.70 3.03
N ASN A 127 -1.43 -15.91 3.82
CA ASN A 127 -1.93 -15.34 5.07
C ASN A 127 -3.04 -14.31 4.84
N VAL A 128 -2.91 -13.48 3.79
CA VAL A 128 -3.97 -12.54 3.39
C VAL A 128 -5.22 -13.28 2.93
N ILE A 129 -5.09 -14.31 2.10
CA ILE A 129 -6.24 -15.11 1.63
C ILE A 129 -6.95 -15.79 2.80
N ARG A 130 -6.22 -16.33 3.78
CA ARG A 130 -6.82 -16.87 5.00
C ARG A 130 -7.61 -15.81 5.78
N SER A 131 -7.03 -14.63 5.96
CA SER A 131 -7.70 -13.52 6.65
C SER A 131 -8.95 -13.03 5.91
N LEU A 132 -8.90 -13.03 4.57
CA LEU A 132 -10.04 -12.71 3.72
C LEU A 132 -11.14 -13.78 3.81
N GLU A 133 -10.77 -15.06 3.89
CA GLU A 133 -11.73 -16.14 4.11
C GLU A 133 -12.44 -15.99 5.47
N GLU A 134 -11.68 -15.75 6.54
CA GLU A 134 -12.21 -15.54 7.89
C GLU A 134 -13.21 -14.37 7.97
N ILE A 135 -12.90 -13.23 7.32
CA ILE A 135 -13.84 -12.09 7.31
C ILE A 135 -15.05 -12.35 6.41
N CYS A 136 -14.89 -13.09 5.30
CA CYS A 136 -16.02 -13.47 4.46
C CYS A 136 -16.96 -14.44 5.18
N GLU A 137 -16.44 -15.38 5.97
CA GLU A 137 -17.25 -16.24 6.85
C GLU A 137 -18.04 -15.40 7.87
N GLN A 138 -17.40 -14.42 8.51
CA GLN A 138 -18.11 -13.50 9.40
C GLN A 138 -19.17 -12.65 8.68
N ILE A 139 -18.91 -12.23 7.44
CA ILE A 139 -19.91 -11.51 6.64
C ILE A 139 -21.10 -12.41 6.31
N SER A 140 -20.86 -13.68 5.97
CA SER A 140 -21.92 -14.66 5.71
C SER A 140 -22.77 -14.94 6.95
N ASP A 141 -22.13 -15.07 8.13
CA ASP A 141 -22.81 -15.42 9.37
C ASP A 141 -23.53 -14.23 10.02
N TYR A 142 -22.92 -13.04 9.97
CA TYR A 142 -23.34 -11.87 10.74
C TYR A 142 -23.69 -10.64 9.88
N GLY A 143 -23.67 -10.77 8.55
CA GLY A 143 -24.04 -9.72 7.59
C GLY A 143 -22.90 -8.75 7.24
N MET A 144 -23.16 -7.83 6.31
CA MET A 144 -22.19 -6.80 5.91
C MET A 144 -22.28 -5.57 6.81
N GLU A 145 -21.13 -5.12 7.34
CA GLU A 145 -20.98 -3.85 8.06
C GLU A 145 -19.83 -3.03 7.46
N LYS A 146 -19.86 -1.71 7.61
CA LYS A 146 -18.88 -0.82 6.95
C LYS A 146 -17.42 -1.13 7.34
N PHE A 147 -17.15 -1.44 8.61
CA PHE A 147 -15.80 -1.79 9.04
C PHE A 147 -15.32 -3.13 8.45
N ARG A 148 -16.24 -4.07 8.18
CA ARG A 148 -15.89 -5.33 7.49
C ARG A 148 -15.50 -5.04 6.04
N MET A 149 -16.22 -4.15 5.36
CA MET A 149 -15.87 -3.70 4.00
C MET A 149 -14.53 -2.97 3.98
N ASP A 150 -14.29 -2.03 4.90
CA ASP A 150 -13.00 -1.32 4.99
C ASP A 150 -11.84 -2.30 5.23
N TYR A 151 -12.04 -3.27 6.13
CA TYR A 151 -11.04 -4.32 6.39
C TYR A 151 -10.78 -5.18 5.14
N VAL A 152 -11.82 -5.62 4.43
CA VAL A 152 -11.67 -6.39 3.17
C VAL A 152 -10.92 -5.57 2.11
N MET A 153 -11.31 -4.32 1.90
CA MET A 153 -10.65 -3.44 0.91
C MET A 153 -9.18 -3.17 1.27
N SER A 154 -8.83 -3.18 2.55
CA SER A 154 -7.45 -2.93 3.02
C SER A 154 -6.44 -3.93 2.48
N PHE A 155 -6.85 -5.16 2.19
CA PHE A 155 -5.94 -6.20 1.74
C PHE A 155 -5.34 -5.92 0.36
N GLY A 156 -6.03 -5.17 -0.51
CA GLY A 156 -5.48 -4.80 -1.81
C GLY A 156 -4.26 -3.87 -1.68
N GLU A 157 -4.34 -2.92 -0.75
CA GLU A 157 -3.26 -2.01 -0.42
C GLU A 157 -2.10 -2.75 0.25
N LYS A 158 -2.40 -3.65 1.19
CA LYS A 158 -1.39 -4.48 1.88
C LYS A 158 -0.62 -5.38 0.91
N LEU A 159 -1.32 -6.11 0.03
CA LEU A 159 -0.71 -7.00 -0.97
C LEU A 159 0.22 -6.22 -1.90
N SER A 160 -0.28 -5.15 -2.50
CA SER A 160 0.51 -4.35 -3.45
C SER A 160 1.73 -3.69 -2.81
N THR A 161 1.59 -3.13 -1.62
CA THR A 161 2.69 -2.44 -0.92
C THR A 161 3.72 -3.43 -0.40
N PHE A 162 3.30 -4.59 0.12
CA PHE A 162 4.21 -5.66 0.54
C PHE A 162 5.03 -6.17 -0.66
N MET A 163 4.36 -6.49 -1.78
CA MET A 163 5.04 -6.98 -2.98
C MET A 163 6.00 -5.94 -3.57
N MET A 164 5.66 -4.64 -3.48
CA MET A 164 6.56 -3.55 -3.86
C MET A 164 7.81 -3.51 -2.96
N ALA A 165 7.65 -3.61 -1.64
CA ALA A 165 8.78 -3.65 -0.71
C ALA A 165 9.66 -4.88 -0.97
N GLU A 166 9.08 -6.07 -1.04
CA GLU A 166 9.83 -7.30 -1.31
C GLU A 166 10.55 -7.24 -2.68
N PHE A 167 9.91 -6.61 -3.69
CA PHE A 167 10.57 -6.35 -4.96
C PHE A 167 11.82 -5.48 -4.81
N LEU A 168 11.73 -4.35 -4.10
CA LEU A 168 12.89 -3.47 -3.84
C LEU A 168 14.01 -4.20 -3.10
N THR A 169 13.66 -4.97 -2.06
CA THR A 169 14.61 -5.83 -1.32
C THR A 169 15.30 -6.82 -2.25
N SER A 170 14.54 -7.44 -3.16
CA SER A 170 15.09 -8.37 -4.15
C SER A 170 16.04 -7.71 -5.16
N GLN A 171 16.00 -6.39 -5.30
CA GLN A 171 16.91 -5.59 -6.15
C GLN A 171 18.09 -5.02 -5.35
N GLY A 172 18.23 -5.36 -4.07
CA GLY A 172 19.33 -4.93 -3.20
C GLY A 172 19.09 -3.63 -2.44
N PHE A 173 17.86 -3.09 -2.45
CA PHE A 173 17.49 -1.92 -1.66
C PHE A 173 16.87 -2.35 -0.33
N ASP A 174 17.42 -1.94 0.81
CA ASP A 174 16.79 -2.21 2.10
C ASP A 174 15.44 -1.48 2.16
N SER A 175 14.34 -2.22 2.29
CA SER A 175 13.00 -1.64 2.27
C SER A 175 12.09 -2.28 3.31
N VAL A 176 11.22 -1.46 3.88
CA VAL A 176 10.37 -1.85 5.02
C VAL A 176 8.92 -1.60 4.66
N PHE A 177 8.14 -2.69 4.64
CA PHE A 177 6.68 -2.60 4.54
C PHE A 177 6.09 -2.07 5.86
N LEU A 178 5.36 -0.96 5.77
CA LEU A 178 4.72 -0.28 6.89
C LEU A 178 3.23 -0.06 6.61
N PRO A 179 2.33 -0.92 7.08
CA PRO A 179 0.91 -0.76 6.81
C PRO A 179 0.35 0.46 7.55
N ALA A 180 -0.42 1.29 6.85
CA ALA A 180 -0.93 2.56 7.36
C ALA A 180 -2.00 2.37 8.43
N ASP A 181 -2.66 1.21 8.49
CA ASP A 181 -3.51 0.79 9.61
C ASP A 181 -2.72 0.45 10.89
N GLN A 182 -1.42 0.76 10.94
CA GLN A 182 -0.60 0.81 12.15
C GLN A 182 0.01 2.21 12.41
N LEU A 183 -0.18 3.15 11.47
CA LEU A 183 0.44 4.47 11.45
C LEU A 183 -0.58 5.62 11.52
N VAL A 184 -1.60 5.58 10.66
CA VAL A 184 -2.59 6.63 10.46
C VAL A 184 -3.79 6.38 11.36
N VAL A 185 -3.89 7.14 12.43
CA VAL A 185 -5.02 7.05 13.36
C VAL A 185 -6.20 7.83 12.79
N THR A 186 -7.38 7.23 12.74
CA THR A 186 -8.60 7.82 12.19
C THR A 186 -9.72 7.90 13.23
N ASP A 187 -10.80 8.59 12.86
CA ASP A 187 -12.08 8.47 13.56
C ASP A 187 -12.90 7.24 13.08
N ASN A 188 -14.08 7.04 13.65
CA ASN A 188 -14.89 5.83 13.42
C ASN A 188 -15.80 5.93 12.19
N ARG A 189 -15.56 6.88 11.26
CA ARG A 189 -16.40 7.05 10.07
C ARG A 189 -15.98 6.09 8.95
N PHE A 190 -16.17 4.79 9.18
CA PHE A 190 -15.88 3.75 8.18
C PHE A 190 -16.42 4.11 6.78
N GLY A 191 -15.60 3.87 5.76
CA GLY A 191 -15.78 4.25 4.36
C GLY A 191 -15.32 5.67 4.01
N ASN A 192 -15.16 6.57 5.00
CA ASN A 192 -14.68 7.95 4.78
C ASN A 192 -14.08 8.56 6.07
N ALA A 193 -13.18 7.81 6.70
CA ALA A 193 -12.61 8.18 7.99
C ALA A 193 -11.62 9.35 7.83
N LEU A 194 -11.61 10.29 8.77
CA LEU A 194 -10.62 11.37 8.75
C LEU A 194 -9.44 11.08 9.69
N PRO A 195 -8.20 11.36 9.26
CA PRO A 195 -7.03 11.22 10.12
C PRO A 195 -7.06 12.17 11.32
N ILE A 196 -6.75 11.64 12.50
CA ILE A 196 -6.50 12.41 13.72
C ILE A 196 -5.02 12.78 13.77
N MET A 197 -4.70 13.94 13.18
CA MET A 197 -3.33 14.36 12.86
C MET A 197 -2.34 14.31 14.03
N ASP A 198 -2.75 14.63 15.25
CA ASP A 198 -1.86 14.60 16.41
C ASP A 198 -1.34 13.20 16.72
N PHE A 199 -2.19 12.18 16.63
CA PHE A 199 -1.76 10.79 16.85
C PHE A 199 -1.00 10.25 15.65
N THR A 200 -1.46 10.54 14.43
CA THR A 200 -0.81 10.13 13.19
C THR A 200 0.61 10.67 13.10
N LYS A 201 0.83 11.97 13.36
CA LYS A 201 2.18 12.57 13.34
C LYS A 201 3.13 11.85 14.28
N ARG A 202 2.72 11.61 15.54
CA ARG A 202 3.56 10.91 16.53
C ARG A 202 3.94 9.49 16.07
N LYS A 203 2.98 8.74 15.53
CA LYS A 203 3.22 7.37 15.05
C LYS A 203 4.12 7.33 13.83
N VAL A 204 3.85 8.19 12.84
CA VAL A 204 4.64 8.32 11.61
C VAL A 204 6.06 8.75 11.94
N GLN A 205 6.24 9.81 12.74
CA GLN A 205 7.57 10.28 13.16
C GLN A 205 8.35 9.15 13.84
N ARG A 206 7.74 8.40 14.75
CA ARG A 206 8.45 7.32 15.44
C ARG A 206 8.85 6.17 14.52
N GLN A 207 7.93 5.68 13.68
CA GLN A 207 8.16 4.46 12.90
C GLN A 207 8.92 4.73 11.59
N VAL A 208 8.59 5.82 10.90
CA VAL A 208 9.25 6.18 9.64
C VAL A 208 10.67 6.70 9.89
N ALA A 209 10.91 7.44 11.00
CA ALA A 209 12.27 7.85 11.34
C ALA A 209 13.19 6.65 11.57
N GLN A 210 12.72 5.59 12.24
CA GLN A 210 13.51 4.36 12.45
C GLN A 210 13.91 3.66 11.13
N VAL A 211 13.11 3.81 10.08
CA VAL A 211 13.43 3.27 8.75
C VAL A 211 14.43 4.18 8.04
N ILE A 212 14.20 5.49 8.10
CA ILE A 212 15.06 6.50 7.48
C ILE A 212 16.46 6.52 8.11
N GLU A 213 16.57 6.44 9.44
CA GLU A 213 17.84 6.40 10.19
C GLU A 213 18.70 5.17 9.84
N ARG A 214 18.11 4.15 9.22
CA ARG A 214 18.80 2.94 8.75
C ARG A 214 19.13 2.98 7.26
N ASP A 215 18.92 4.13 6.60
CA ASP A 215 19.04 4.31 5.15
C ASP A 215 18.15 3.34 4.33
N ALA A 216 17.01 2.94 4.91
CA ALA A 216 16.05 2.05 4.26
C ALA A 216 14.86 2.82 3.65
N TYR A 217 14.20 2.22 2.66
CA TYR A 217 13.02 2.76 2.00
C TYR A 217 11.75 2.37 2.75
N ALA A 218 10.97 3.35 3.21
CA ALA A 218 9.68 3.09 3.83
C ALA A 218 8.60 2.89 2.75
N CYS A 219 7.95 1.73 2.74
CA CYS A 219 6.87 1.37 1.81
C CYS A 219 5.54 1.33 2.57
N ILE A 220 4.77 2.42 2.47
CA ILE A 220 3.54 2.64 3.23
C ILE A 220 2.31 2.39 2.35
N THR A 221 1.29 1.72 2.88
CA THR A 221 0.01 1.56 2.18
C THR A 221 -0.72 2.90 2.08
N GLY A 222 -1.32 3.21 0.94
CA GLY A 222 -2.30 4.28 0.81
C GLY A 222 -3.68 3.85 1.30
N PHE A 223 -4.65 4.76 1.17
CA PHE A 223 -6.11 4.53 1.36
C PHE A 223 -6.60 4.12 2.76
N ILE A 224 -5.80 3.40 3.55
CA ILE A 224 -6.20 2.80 4.82
C ILE A 224 -5.67 3.57 6.03
N GLY A 225 -6.32 3.39 7.18
CA GLY A 225 -5.89 3.86 8.49
C GLY A 225 -6.40 2.90 9.56
N PHE A 226 -6.39 3.31 10.82
CA PHE A 226 -7.04 2.55 11.88
C PHE A 226 -7.61 3.46 12.95
N ASN A 227 -8.76 3.09 13.50
CA ASN A 227 -9.37 3.82 14.60
C ASN A 227 -8.76 3.44 15.96
N LYS A 228 -9.20 4.11 17.03
CA LYS A 228 -8.68 3.88 18.40
C LYS A 228 -9.01 2.49 18.96
N GLN A 229 -9.99 1.79 18.40
CA GLN A 229 -10.36 0.43 18.77
C GLN A 229 -9.52 -0.64 18.04
N GLY A 230 -8.71 -0.23 17.07
CA GLY A 230 -7.86 -1.13 16.29
C GLY A 230 -8.50 -1.65 15.00
N TYR A 231 -9.66 -1.14 14.60
CA TYR A 231 -10.26 -1.47 13.31
C TYR A 231 -9.63 -0.63 12.21
N THR A 232 -9.33 -1.28 11.08
CA THR A 232 -8.99 -0.60 9.83
C THR A 232 -10.11 0.33 9.37
#